data_AF-A0A7V5TNX4-F1
#
_entry.id   AF-A0A7V5TNX4-F1
#
_cell.length_a   1.000
_cell.length_b   1.000
_cell.length_c   1.000
_cell.angle_alpha   90.00
_cell.angle_beta   90.00
_cell.angle_gamma   90.00
#
_symmetry.space_group_name_H-M   'P 1'
#
loop_
_entity.id
_entity.type
_entity.pdbx_description
1 polymer ?
#
loop_
_entity_poly.entity_id
_entity_poly.type
_entity_poly.pdbx_seq_one_letter_code
_entity_poly.pdbx_strand_id
1 'polypeptide(L)' 'DEMEAAIERALRSAASAGIGGKALTPYLLARVGEFTAGRSLTVNIALLEQNARIAARIAVALSEGE' A
#
# COMPACT_ATOMS: atom_id res chain seq x y z
N ASP A 1 -1.67 -14.99 7.43
CA ASP A 1 -2.31 -13.84 8.13
C ASP A 1 -3.46 -13.21 7.35
N GLU A 2 -4.30 -12.36 7.97
CA GLU A 2 -5.44 -11.68 7.31
C GLU A 2 -5.04 -10.95 6.01
N MET A 3 -3.93 -10.21 6.07
CA MET A 3 -3.42 -9.45 4.92
C MET A 3 -3.02 -10.36 3.75
N GLU A 4 -2.32 -11.46 4.05
CA GLU A 4 -1.89 -12.43 3.05
C GLU A 4 -3.10 -13.07 2.36
N ALA A 5 -4.13 -13.45 3.13
CA ALA A 5 -5.37 -13.95 2.58
C ALA A 5 -6.09 -12.92 1.70
N ALA A 6 -6.08 -11.63 2.07
CA ALA A 6 -6.66 -10.55 1.27
C ALA A 6 -5.88 -10.32 -0.05
N ILE A 7 -4.54 -10.35 0.00
CA ILE A 7 -3.67 -10.20 -1.18
C ILE A 7 -3.87 -11.37 -2.14
N GLU A 8 -3.84 -12.61 -1.64
CA GLU A 8 -4.08 -13.79 -2.47
C GLU A 8 -5.46 -13.76 -3.14
N ARG A 9 -6.49 -13.36 -2.39
CA ARG A 9 -7.84 -13.21 -2.93
C ARG A 9 -7.88 -12.12 -4.02
N ALA A 10 -7.15 -11.02 -3.85
CA ALA A 10 -7.06 -9.96 -4.84
C ALA A 10 -6.33 -10.42 -6.11
N LEU A 11 -5.25 -11.18 -5.97
CA LEU A 11 -4.50 -11.77 -7.09
C LEU A 11 -5.37 -12.75 -7.88
N ARG A 12 -6.10 -13.64 -7.20
CA ARG A 12 -7.07 -14.54 -7.87
C ARG A 12 -8.14 -13.76 -8.62
N SER A 13 -8.67 -12.70 -8.01
CA SER A 13 -9.69 -11.84 -8.65
C SER A 13 -9.14 -11.12 -9.90
N ALA A 14 -7.89 -10.64 -9.85
CA ALA A 14 -7.22 -10.00 -10.97
C ALA A 14 -7.00 -10.99 -12.13
N ALA A 15 -6.56 -12.21 -11.82
CA ALA A 15 -6.37 -13.27 -12.80
C ALA A 15 -7.70 -13.65 -13.48
N SER A 16 -8.77 -13.83 -12.72
CA SER A 16 -10.11 -14.12 -13.27
C SER A 16 -10.67 -12.97 -14.11
N ALA A 17 -10.31 -11.73 -13.80
CA ALA A 17 -10.72 -10.54 -14.56
C ALA A 17 -9.77 -10.22 -15.73
N GLY A 18 -8.70 -10.99 -15.94
CA GLY A 18 -7.70 -10.72 -16.98
C GLY A 18 -6.92 -9.41 -16.80
N ILE A 19 -6.83 -8.90 -15.56
CA ILE A 19 -6.15 -7.64 -15.26
C ILE A 19 -4.66 -7.87 -15.06
N GLY A 20 -3.84 -7.12 -15.80
CA GLY A 20 -2.39 -7.19 -15.75
C GLY A 20 -1.71 -5.86 -16.08
N GLY A 21 -0.38 -5.88 -16.15
CA GLY A 21 0.43 -4.71 -16.48
C GLY A 21 0.19 -3.55 -15.51
N LYS A 22 0.13 -2.32 -16.04
CA LYS A 22 -0.04 -1.10 -15.24
C LYS A 22 -1.36 -1.04 -14.44
N ALA A 23 -2.36 -1.81 -14.85
CA ALA A 23 -3.66 -1.86 -14.17
C ALA A 23 -3.65 -2.78 -12.94
N LEU A 24 -2.64 -3.65 -12.78
CA LEU A 24 -2.61 -4.64 -11.71
C LEU A 24 -2.51 -3.98 -10.33
N THR A 25 -1.52 -3.13 -10.10
CA THR A 25 -1.32 -2.49 -8.79
C THR A 25 -2.53 -1.68 -8.30
N PRO A 26 -3.13 -0.76 -9.09
CA PRO A 26 -4.32 -0.04 -8.62
C PRO A 26 -5.51 -0.97 -8.35
N TYR A 27 -5.68 -2.05 -9.12
CA TYR A 27 -6.72 -3.04 -8.89
C TYR A 27 -6.50 -3.81 -7.57
N LEU A 28 -5.28 -4.29 -7.33
CA LEU A 28 -4.95 -5.05 -6.11
C LEU A 28 -5.15 -4.19 -4.86
N LEU A 29 -4.69 -2.94 -4.87
CA LEU A 29 -4.86 -2.02 -3.74
C LEU A 29 -6.34 -1.78 -3.42
N ALA A 30 -7.17 -1.56 -4.44
CA ALA A 30 -8.62 -1.40 -4.27
C ALA A 30 -9.27 -2.66 -3.66
N ARG A 31 -8.98 -3.84 -4.21
CA ARG A 31 -9.52 -5.12 -3.72
C ARG A 31 -9.08 -5.44 -2.30
N VAL A 32 -7.81 -5.21 -1.95
CA VAL A 32 -7.31 -5.42 -0.58
C VAL A 32 -7.98 -4.44 0.39
N GLY A 33 -8.21 -3.20 -0.02
CA GLY A 33 -9.03 -2.24 0.74
C GLY A 33 -10.44 -2.76 1.00
N GLU A 34 -11.13 -3.23 -0.02
CA GLU A 34 -12.48 -3.82 0.10
C GLU A 34 -12.49 -5.06 1.01
N PHE A 35 -11.57 -6.01 0.83
CA PHE A 35 -11.54 -7.27 1.59
C PHE A 35 -11.18 -7.10 3.07
N THR A 36 -10.46 -6.04 3.40
CA THR A 36 -10.14 -5.68 4.79
C THR A 36 -11.11 -4.66 5.38
N ALA A 37 -12.23 -4.37 4.70
CA ALA A 37 -13.20 -3.36 5.09
C ALA A 37 -12.56 -1.98 5.40
N GLY A 38 -11.58 -1.59 4.59
CA GLY A 38 -10.85 -0.32 4.70
C GLY A 38 -9.68 -0.31 5.70
N ARG A 39 -9.50 -1.36 6.53
CA ARG A 39 -8.40 -1.39 7.52
C ARG A 39 -7.02 -1.28 6.88
N SER A 40 -6.79 -1.92 5.72
CA SER A 40 -5.51 -1.81 5.02
C SER A 40 -5.20 -0.37 4.59
N LEU A 41 -6.22 0.39 4.18
CA LEU A 41 -6.07 1.78 3.77
C LEU A 41 -5.73 2.68 4.97
N THR A 42 -6.41 2.49 6.10
CA THR A 42 -6.10 3.20 7.35
C THR A 42 -4.64 2.99 7.76
N VAL A 43 -4.16 1.74 7.73
CA VAL A 43 -2.77 1.42 8.05
C VAL A 43 -1.81 2.04 7.02
N ASN A 44 -2.15 2.00 5.72
CA ASN A 44 -1.31 2.57 4.67
C ASN A 44 -1.14 4.09 4.82
N ILE A 45 -2.20 4.81 5.21
CA ILE A 45 -2.14 6.26 5.51
C ILE A 45 -1.24 6.52 6.72
N ALA A 46 -1.40 5.76 7.81
CA ALA A 46 -0.53 5.91 8.98
C ALA A 46 0.95 5.65 8.64
N LEU A 47 1.23 4.66 7.79
CA LEU A 47 2.58 4.40 7.28
C LEU A 47 3.11 5.54 6.41
N LEU A 48 2.28 6.12 5.54
CA LEU A 48 2.65 7.27 4.71
C LEU A 48 3.06 8.47 5.58
N GLU A 49 2.30 8.78 6.63
CA GLU A 49 2.60 9.86 7.57
C GLU A 49 3.93 9.62 8.31
N GLN A 50 4.19 8.39 8.75
CA GLN A 50 5.47 8.05 9.38
C GLN A 50 6.64 8.16 8.41
N ASN A 51 6.48 7.67 7.18
CA ASN A 51 7.49 7.79 6.14
C ASN A 51 7.82 9.27 5.86
N ALA A 52 6.80 10.13 5.77
CA ALA A 52 6.99 11.57 5.60
C ALA A 52 7.75 12.20 6.77
N ARG A 53 7.40 11.85 8.02
CA ARG A 53 8.10 12.35 9.21
C ARG A 53 9.59 11.92 9.23
N ILE A 54 9.87 10.67 8.91
CA ILE A 54 11.25 10.15 8.86
C ILE A 54 12.03 10.84 7.74
N ALA A 55 11.43 10.96 6.54
CA ALA A 55 12.04 11.65 5.41
C ALA A 55 12.40 13.10 5.75
N ALA A 56 11.51 13.83 6.44
CA ALA A 56 11.77 15.20 6.88
C ALA A 56 12.96 15.28 7.84
N ARG A 57 13.05 14.36 8.81
CA ARG A 57 14.19 14.29 9.74
C ARG A 57 15.52 14.01 9.02
N ILE A 58 15.49 13.13 8.01
CA ILE A 58 16.66 12.84 7.18
C ILE A 58 17.07 14.08 6.39
N ALA A 59 16.11 14.78 5.77
CA ALA A 59 16.38 15.98 5.00
C ALA A 59 17.01 17.10 5.85
N VAL A 60 16.52 17.32 7.08
CA VAL A 60 17.10 18.29 8.02
C VAL A 60 18.53 17.91 8.37
N ALA A 61 18.78 16.66 8.78
CA ALA A 61 20.11 16.19 9.13
C ALA A 61 21.11 16.29 7.97
N LEU A 62 20.65 16.11 6.72
CA LEU A 62 21.48 16.33 5.53
C LEU A 62 21.78 17.82 5.31
N SER A 63 20.81 18.71 5.53
CA SER A 63 21.00 20.16 5.36
C SER A 63 21.89 20.81 6.43
N GLU A 64 21.98 20.21 7.62
CA GLU A 64 22.85 20.66 8.71
C GLU A 64 24.28 20.11 8.61
N GLY A 65 24.49 19.11 7.74
CA GLY A 65 25.79 18.46 7.50
C GLY A 65 26.55 19.00 6.28
N GLU A 66 26.01 19.99 5.59
CA GLU A 66 26.70 20.84 4.59
C GLU A 66 27.23 22.12 5.25
#